data_AF-A0A8K0CX01-F1
#
_entry.id   AF-A0A8K0CX01-F1
#
_cell.length_a   1.000
_cell.length_b   1.000
_cell.length_c   1.000
_cell.angle_alpha   90.00
_cell.angle_beta   90.00
_cell.angle_gamma   90.00
#
_symmetry.space_group_name_H-M   'P 1'
#
loop_
_entity.id
_entity.type
_entity.pdbx_description
1 polymer ?
#
loop_
_entity_poly.entity_id
_entity_poly.type
_entity_poly.pdbx_seq_one_letter_code
_entity_poly.pdbx_strand_id
1 'polypeptide(L)'
;VLQDMIVPTTYWHNPLNRTAYINGNTYLADINNDKYINQTYIQNLQSLEKFVMVKYENDTVVIPKESSWFGFYKEGQSIEVESLYESDLYIS
;
A
#
# COMPACT_ATOMS: atom_id res chain seq x y z
N VAL A 1 -14.35 -6.47 -22.26
CA VAL A 1 -14.68 -5.61 -21.09
C VAL A 1 -14.26 -6.22 -19.75
N LEU A 2 -13.52 -7.35 -19.72
CA LEU A 2 -12.99 -7.94 -18.48
C LEU A 2 -11.69 -7.25 -17.99
N GLN A 3 -11.00 -6.54 -18.90
CA GLN A 3 -9.67 -5.99 -18.66
C GLN A 3 -9.64 -4.80 -17.69
N ASP A 4 -10.71 -4.00 -17.65
CA ASP A 4 -10.79 -2.80 -16.80
C ASP A 4 -11.03 -3.12 -15.31
N MET A 5 -11.61 -4.28 -15.00
CA MET A 5 -11.83 -4.71 -13.59
C MET A 5 -10.56 -5.29 -12.95
N ILE A 6 -9.61 -5.78 -13.75
CA ILE A 6 -8.41 -6.44 -13.23
C ILE A 6 -7.49 -5.42 -12.57
N VAL A 7 -7.29 -4.25 -13.18
CA VAL A 7 -6.33 -3.25 -12.68
C VAL A 7 -6.67 -2.78 -11.26
N PRO A 8 -7.92 -2.37 -10.93
CA PRO A 8 -8.25 -2.00 -9.55
C PRO A 8 -8.07 -3.10 -8.51
N THR A 9 -8.30 -4.36 -8.89
CA THR A 9 -8.11 -5.48 -7.95
C THR A 9 -6.66 -5.72 -7.58
N THR A 10 -5.71 -5.31 -8.42
CA THR A 10 -4.27 -5.49 -8.15
C THR A 10 -3.74 -4.62 -7.01
N TYR A 11 -4.44 -3.53 -6.67
CA TYR A 11 -4.11 -2.66 -5.54
C TYR A 11 -5.20 -2.60 -4.47
N TRP A 12 -6.18 -3.51 -4.53
CA TRP A 12 -7.15 -3.65 -3.44
C TRP A 12 -6.47 -4.17 -2.18
N HIS A 13 -6.56 -3.40 -1.10
CA HIS A 13 -5.98 -3.71 0.20
C HIS A 13 -7.12 -3.76 1.23
N ASN A 14 -7.48 -4.96 1.67
CA ASN A 14 -8.52 -5.13 2.67
C ASN A 14 -7.90 -5.16 4.08
N PRO A 15 -8.11 -4.14 4.93
CA PRO A 15 -7.49 -4.08 6.25
C PRO A 15 -8.08 -5.09 7.24
N LEU A 16 -9.27 -5.65 6.97
CA LEU A 16 -9.93 -6.62 7.85
C LEU A 16 -9.36 -8.04 7.74
N ASN A 17 -8.61 -8.33 6.67
CA ASN A 17 -8.06 -9.66 6.45
C ASN A 17 -6.70 -9.58 5.72
N ARG A 18 -5.67 -9.27 6.50
CA ARG A 18 -4.29 -9.16 6.03
C ARG A 18 -3.82 -10.44 5.34
N THR A 19 -4.11 -11.60 5.90
CA THR A 19 -3.73 -12.90 5.33
C THR A 19 -4.31 -13.13 3.93
N ALA A 20 -5.59 -12.80 3.72
CA ALA A 20 -6.21 -12.91 2.40
C ALA A 20 -5.61 -11.92 1.40
N TYR A 21 -5.29 -10.69 1.85
CA TYR A 21 -4.59 -9.70 1.04
C TYR A 21 -3.21 -10.20 0.60
N ILE A 22 -2.35 -10.63 1.53
CA ILE A 22 -0.99 -11.10 1.23
C ILE A 22 -1.02 -12.28 0.25
N ASN A 23 -1.91 -13.24 0.46
CA ASN A 23 -1.94 -14.44 -0.38
C ASN A 23 -2.61 -14.21 -1.75
N GLY A 24 -3.63 -13.35 -1.82
CA GLY A 24 -4.45 -13.15 -3.02
C GLY A 24 -3.99 -12.00 -3.92
N ASN A 25 -3.33 -10.98 -3.36
CA ASN A 25 -2.90 -9.82 -4.12
C ASN A 25 -1.65 -10.14 -4.96
N THR A 26 -1.69 -9.87 -6.26
CA THR A 26 -0.61 -10.23 -7.20
C THR A 26 0.39 -9.12 -7.47
N TYR A 27 0.17 -7.90 -6.93
CA TYR A 27 0.97 -6.73 -7.25
C TYR A 27 1.34 -5.93 -6.01
N LEU A 28 0.38 -5.25 -5.35
CA LEU A 28 0.64 -4.40 -4.20
C LEU A 28 1.38 -5.13 -3.07
N ALA A 29 0.97 -6.37 -2.75
CA ALA A 29 1.64 -7.19 -1.73
C ALA A 29 3.04 -7.68 -2.14
N ASP A 30 3.35 -7.71 -3.44
CA ASP A 30 4.69 -8.02 -3.94
C ASP A 30 5.61 -6.80 -3.86
N ILE A 31 5.19 -5.66 -4.42
CA ILE A 31 6.02 -4.45 -4.47
C ILE A 31 6.25 -3.82 -3.09
N ASN A 32 5.33 -4.03 -2.14
CA ASN A 32 5.47 -3.59 -0.76
C ASN A 32 6.22 -4.59 0.13
N ASN A 33 6.78 -5.66 -0.44
CA ASN A 33 7.50 -6.71 0.30
C ASN A 33 6.66 -7.42 1.38
N ASP A 34 5.32 -7.35 1.34
CA ASP A 34 4.44 -8.00 2.32
C ASP A 34 4.54 -9.53 2.29
N LYS A 35 4.90 -10.10 1.12
CA LYS A 35 5.06 -11.54 0.93
C LYS A 35 6.46 -12.04 1.29
N TYR A 36 7.47 -11.28 0.91
CA TYR A 36 8.90 -11.57 1.10
C TYR A 36 9.71 -10.29 0.85
N ILE A 37 10.89 -10.19 1.45
CA ILE A 37 11.77 -9.04 1.26
C ILE A 37 12.55 -9.18 -0.06
N ASN A 38 12.30 -8.27 -1.00
CA ASN A 38 13.04 -8.15 -2.25
C ASN A 38 14.06 -7.01 -2.16
N GLN A 39 15.33 -7.35 -1.93
CA GLN A 39 16.41 -6.38 -1.80
C GLN A 39 16.59 -5.49 -3.03
N THR A 40 16.26 -6.01 -4.23
CA THR A 40 16.38 -5.24 -5.48
C THR A 40 15.36 -4.11 -5.52
N TYR A 41 14.13 -4.35 -5.05
CA TYR A 41 13.10 -3.31 -4.97
C TYR A 41 13.52 -2.19 -4.01
N ILE A 42 14.06 -2.56 -2.85
CA ILE A 42 14.57 -1.61 -1.85
C ILE A 42 15.69 -0.75 -2.43
N GLN A 43 16.70 -1.38 -3.04
CA GLN A 43 17.83 -0.68 -3.64
C GLN A 43 17.39 0.26 -4.76
N ASN A 44 16.47 -0.17 -5.61
CA ASN A 44 15.95 0.65 -6.69
C ASN A 44 15.16 1.86 -6.16
N LEU A 45 14.33 1.67 -5.13
CA LEU A 45 13.58 2.77 -4.51
C LEU A 45 14.52 3.77 -3.81
N GLN A 46 15.55 3.27 -3.11
CA GLN A 46 16.59 4.08 -2.47
C GLN A 46 17.47 4.85 -3.46
N SER A 47 17.53 4.41 -4.72
CA SER A 47 18.30 5.10 -5.77
C SER A 47 17.64 6.41 -6.24
N LEU A 48 16.38 6.66 -5.86
CA LEU A 48 15.70 7.91 -6.18
C LEU A 48 16.33 9.08 -5.41
N GLU A 49 16.64 10.16 -6.13
CA GLU A 49 17.11 11.39 -5.49
C GLU A 49 15.99 12.03 -4.64
N LYS A 50 14.75 11.96 -5.11
CA LYS A 50 13.58 12.53 -4.46
C LYS A 50 12.38 11.62 -4.68
N PHE A 51 11.67 11.33 -3.60
CA PHE A 51 10.37 10.68 -3.63
C PHE A 51 9.31 11.64 -3.08
N VAL A 52 8.64 12.36 -3.98
CA VAL A 52 7.67 13.41 -3.64
C VAL A 52 6.26 12.84 -3.66
N MET A 53 5.54 12.99 -2.56
CA MET A 53 4.16 12.52 -2.42
C MET A 53 3.21 13.69 -2.14
N VAL A 54 2.08 13.73 -2.84
CA VAL A 54 1.07 14.78 -2.72
C VAL A 54 -0.24 14.15 -2.26
N LYS A 55 -0.83 14.72 -1.21
CA LYS A 55 -2.13 14.30 -0.67
C LYS A 55 -3.08 15.48 -0.68
N TYR A 56 -4.27 15.28 -1.23
CA TYR A 56 -5.34 16.28 -1.17
C TYR A 56 -6.16 16.11 0.11
N GLU A 57 -6.42 17.22 0.81
CA GLU A 57 -7.08 17.17 2.12
C GLU A 57 -8.55 16.71 2.02
N ASN A 58 -9.20 17.08 0.92
CA ASN A 58 -10.61 16.80 0.64
C ASN A 58 -10.79 15.73 -0.45
N ASP A 59 -9.85 14.80 -0.57
CA ASP A 59 -9.98 13.68 -1.52
C ASP A 59 -11.14 12.76 -1.11
N THR A 60 -12.02 12.45 -2.06
CA THR A 60 -13.17 11.55 -1.86
C THR A 60 -13.07 10.26 -2.68
N VAL A 61 -11.97 10.08 -3.42
CA VAL A 61 -11.74 8.95 -4.33
C VAL A 61 -10.75 7.97 -3.73
N VAL A 62 -9.64 8.46 -3.17
CA VAL A 62 -8.64 7.64 -2.50
C VAL A 62 -9.08 7.36 -1.06
N ILE A 63 -9.23 6.09 -0.70
CA ILE A 63 -9.72 5.66 0.61
C ILE A 63 -8.76 4.60 1.18
N PRO A 64 -8.07 4.85 2.30
CA PRO A 64 -8.00 6.13 3.01
C PRO A 64 -7.16 7.15 2.22
N LYS A 65 -7.46 8.45 2.33
CA LYS A 65 -6.72 9.51 1.59
C LYS A 65 -5.22 9.50 1.91
N GLU A 66 -4.88 9.06 3.12
CA GLU A 66 -3.53 8.88 3.65
C GLU A 66 -2.71 7.86 2.84
N SER A 67 -3.36 6.98 2.06
CA SER A 67 -2.67 6.10 1.10
C SER A 67 -1.79 6.88 0.11
N SER A 68 -2.16 8.13 -0.19
CA SER A 68 -1.34 9.04 -1.02
C SER A 68 0.02 9.39 -0.39
N TRP A 69 0.16 9.22 0.93
CA TRP A 69 1.37 9.42 1.73
C TRP A 69 1.85 8.10 2.37
N PHE A 70 1.52 6.95 1.75
CA PHE A 70 1.85 5.62 2.26
C PHE A 70 1.26 5.27 3.65
N GLY A 71 0.32 6.07 4.17
CA GLY A 71 -0.46 5.70 5.34
C GLY A 71 -1.56 4.71 4.98
N PHE A 72 -1.97 3.87 5.92
CA PHE A 72 -3.06 2.93 5.70
C PHE A 72 -3.83 2.65 7.00
N TYR A 73 -4.96 1.95 6.91
CA TYR A 73 -5.68 1.54 8.11
C TYR A 73 -4.84 0.57 8.95
N LYS A 74 -4.85 0.72 10.28
CA LYS A 74 -4.26 -0.29 11.15
C LYS A 74 -4.98 -1.63 10.97
N GLU A 75 -4.25 -2.71 11.16
CA GLU A 75 -4.74 -4.07 10.92
C GLU A 75 -6.03 -4.38 11.70
N GLY A 76 -6.98 -5.03 11.02
CA GLY A 76 -8.24 -5.53 11.59
C GLY A 76 -9.39 -4.53 11.61
N GLN A 77 -9.22 -3.31 11.09
CA GLN A 77 -10.26 -2.27 11.13
C GLN A 77 -10.17 -1.28 9.94
N SER A 78 -11.16 -0.39 9.77
CA SER A 78 -11.23 0.58 8.65
C SER A 78 -11.57 2.02 9.10
N ILE A 79 -11.02 2.42 10.25
CA ILE A 79 -11.30 3.62 11.03
C ILE A 79 -10.00 4.37 11.35
N GLU A 80 -9.09 3.78 12.14
CA GLU A 80 -7.83 4.44 12.49
C GLU A 80 -6.77 4.17 11.43
N VAL A 81 -6.06 5.22 11.05
CA VAL A 81 -4.97 5.18 10.08
C VAL A 81 -3.64 5.28 10.81
N GLU A 82 -2.65 4.52 10.35
CA GLU A 82 -1.24 4.67 10.69
C GLU A 82 -0.48 5.33 9.54
N SER A 83 0.53 6.11 9.88
CA SER A 83 1.43 6.73 8.91
C SER A 83 2.49 5.75 8.42
N LEU A 84 3.17 6.08 7.31
CA LEU A 84 4.31 5.30 6.82
C LEU A 84 5.33 5.01 7.93
N TYR A 85 5.68 6.00 8.74
CA TYR A 85 6.69 5.89 9.80
C TYR A 85 6.31 4.96 10.96
N GLU A 86 5.01 4.72 11.14
CA GLU A 86 4.48 3.84 12.18
C GLU A 86 4.30 2.40 11.66
N SER A 87 4.20 2.24 10.34
CA SER A 87 3.92 0.95 9.70
C SER A 87 5.13 0.01 9.66
N ASP A 88 4.85 -1.30 9.64
CA ASP A 88 5.87 -2.34 9.45
C ASP A 88 6.68 -2.15 8.15
N LEU A 89 6.06 -1.56 7.12
CA LEU A 89 6.70 -1.29 5.83
C LEU A 89 7.94 -0.39 5.96
N TYR A 90 7.98 0.50 6.95
CA TYR A 90 9.10 1.42 7.16
C TYR A 90 10.15 0.88 8.13
N ILE A 91 9.75 0.01 9.05
CA ILE A 91 10.59 -0.49 10.16
C ILE A 91 11.32 -1.79 9.78
N SER A 92 10.84 -2.51 8.77
CA SER A 92 11.36 -3.82 8.32
C SER A 92 12.64 -3.79 7.49
#